data_AF-A0A839TAD1-F1
#
_entry.id   AF-A0A839TAD1-F1
#
_cell.length_a   1.000
_cell.length_b   1.000
_cell.length_c   1.000
_cell.angle_alpha   90.00
_cell.angle_beta   90.00
_cell.angle_gamma   90.00
#
_symmetry.space_group_name_H-M   'P 1'
#
loop_
_entity.id
_entity.type
_entity.pdbx_description
1 polymer ?
#
loop_
_entity_poly.entity_id
_entity_poly.type
_entity_poly.pdbx_seq_one_letter_code
_entity_poly.pdbx_strand_id
1 'polypeptide(L)'
;MKKLLILIYALLITHTAYAINAPSQYPKELQELGGYIDSTLDKVQNISDNNEDFCSTQSAFAFNIMEMRQKGVEYSDIYHLMNINDKSDLTTKGMDKLNSYKGVFEEAYDYPVYESKENKGTATTFYMTYKNHQCLLSL
;
A
#
# COMPACT_ATOMS: atom_id res chain seq x y z
N MET A 1 -43.03 28.65 -31.40
CA MET A 1 -41.77 27.86 -31.36
C MET A 1 -40.65 28.75 -30.83
N LYS A 2 -40.33 28.68 -29.53
CA LYS A 2 -39.18 29.38 -28.93
C LYS A 2 -38.15 28.31 -28.56
N LYS A 3 -36.98 28.32 -29.22
CA LYS A 3 -35.85 27.43 -28.92
C LYS A 3 -35.12 28.00 -27.71
N LEU A 4 -35.11 27.25 -26.61
CA LEU A 4 -34.35 27.55 -25.39
C LEU A 4 -32.91 27.06 -25.60
N LEU A 5 -31.96 27.97 -25.72
CA LEU A 5 -30.54 27.66 -25.73
C LEU A 5 -30.11 27.46 -24.27
N ILE A 6 -29.95 26.20 -23.87
CA ILE A 6 -29.31 25.83 -22.60
C ILE A 6 -27.80 25.97 -22.83
N LEU A 7 -27.22 27.04 -22.30
CA LEU A 7 -25.78 27.16 -22.10
C LEU A 7 -25.37 26.16 -21.03
N ILE A 8 -24.83 25.02 -21.46
CA ILE A 8 -24.12 24.09 -20.59
C ILE A 8 -22.81 24.78 -20.21
N TYR A 9 -22.75 25.32 -18.99
CA TYR A 9 -21.49 25.67 -18.37
C TYR A 9 -20.67 24.39 -18.30
N ALA A 10 -19.65 24.29 -19.16
CA ALA A 10 -18.60 23.31 -19.03
C ALA A 10 -17.93 23.57 -17.68
N LEU A 11 -18.32 22.76 -16.70
CA LEU A 11 -17.61 22.60 -15.45
C LEU A 11 -16.22 22.08 -15.84
N LEU A 12 -15.28 23.00 -16.01
CA LEU A 12 -13.86 22.69 -16.03
C LEU A 12 -13.54 22.08 -14.67
N ILE A 13 -13.63 20.76 -14.60
CA ILE A 13 -12.98 19.98 -13.56
C ILE A 13 -11.49 20.08 -13.89
N THR A 14 -10.88 21.19 -13.49
CA THR A 14 -9.44 21.24 -13.32
C THR A 14 -9.14 20.12 -12.34
N HIS A 15 -8.52 19.05 -12.83
CA HIS A 15 -7.94 18.03 -11.99
C HIS A 15 -6.83 18.73 -11.21
N THR A 16 -7.18 19.27 -10.05
CA THR A 16 -6.22 19.62 -9.02
C THR A 16 -5.44 18.35 -8.78
N ALA A 17 -4.15 18.38 -9.12
CA ALA A 17 -3.19 17.40 -8.66
C ALA A 17 -3.44 17.23 -7.16
N TYR A 18 -4.00 16.09 -6.77
CA TYR A 18 -4.22 15.77 -5.38
C TYR A 18 -2.82 15.54 -4.79
N ALA A 19 -2.26 16.58 -4.16
CA ALA A 19 -1.32 16.35 -3.09
C ALA A 19 -2.10 15.54 -2.05
N ILE A 20 -1.72 14.28 -1.83
CA ILE A 20 -2.35 13.42 -0.83
C ILE A 20 -1.76 13.80 0.52
N ASN A 21 -1.91 15.08 0.91
CA ASN A 21 -1.72 15.50 2.29
C ASN A 21 -2.66 14.60 3.08
N ALA A 22 -2.13 13.56 3.74
CA ALA A 22 -2.94 12.66 4.54
C ALA A 22 -3.73 13.54 5.50
N PRO A 23 -5.04 13.73 5.28
CA PRO A 23 -5.77 14.77 5.96
C PRO A 23 -5.64 14.52 7.47
N SER A 24 -5.45 15.58 8.26
CA SER A 24 -5.23 15.50 9.72
C SER A 24 -6.28 14.69 10.50
N GLN A 25 -7.38 14.32 9.83
CA GLN A 25 -8.42 13.41 10.27
C GLN A 25 -7.98 11.95 10.45
N TYR A 26 -6.88 11.52 9.82
CA TYR A 26 -6.41 10.14 9.94
C TYR A 26 -5.60 9.90 11.22
N PRO A 27 -5.58 8.66 11.76
CA PRO A 27 -4.64 8.27 12.80
C PRO A 27 -3.19 8.57 12.40
N LYS A 28 -2.34 8.80 13.40
CA LYS A 28 -0.97 9.28 13.22
C LYS A 28 -0.15 8.36 12.30
N GLU A 29 -0.29 7.06 12.46
CA GLU A 29 0.41 6.04 11.69
C GLU A 29 0.04 6.10 10.20
N LEU A 30 -1.23 6.42 9.88
CA LEU A 30 -1.68 6.60 8.50
C LEU A 30 -1.22 7.94 7.92
N GLN A 31 -1.10 8.98 8.74
CA GLN A 31 -0.51 10.24 8.31
C GLN A 31 0.96 10.08 7.95
N GLU A 32 1.71 9.32 8.74
CA GLU A 32 3.14 9.04 8.50
C GLU A 32 3.32 8.26 7.20
N LEU A 33 2.51 7.22 6.97
CA LEU A 33 2.51 6.48 5.71
C LEU A 33 2.21 7.39 4.51
N GLY A 34 1.14 8.20 4.59
CA GLY A 34 0.77 9.12 3.52
C GLY A 34 1.84 10.17 3.25
N GLY A 35 2.44 10.74 4.31
CA GLY A 35 3.54 11.70 4.19
C GLY A 35 4.78 11.11 3.52
N TYR A 36 5.11 9.85 3.81
CA TYR A 36 6.18 9.15 3.10
C TYR A 36 5.86 8.98 1.61
N ILE A 37 4.67 8.48 1.29
CA ILE A 37 4.21 8.24 -0.10
C ILE A 37 4.31 9.52 -0.91
N ASP A 38 3.79 10.63 -0.38
CA ASP A 38 3.85 11.94 -1.02
C ASP A 38 5.29 12.40 -1.25
N SER A 39 6.15 12.27 -0.22
CA SER A 39 7.55 12.70 -0.32
C SER A 39 8.39 11.89 -1.32
N THR A 40 7.91 10.72 -1.70
CA THR A 40 8.62 9.77 -2.57
C THR A 40 8.01 9.63 -3.96
N LEU A 41 6.83 10.19 -4.19
CA LEU A 41 6.05 10.04 -5.42
C LEU A 41 6.85 10.42 -6.67
N ASP A 42 7.45 11.62 -6.69
CA ASP A 42 8.22 12.11 -7.84
C ASP A 42 9.43 11.22 -8.14
N LYS A 43 10.07 10.67 -7.10
CA LYS A 43 11.24 9.79 -7.28
C LYS A 43 10.83 8.47 -7.88
N VAL A 44 9.73 7.90 -7.40
CA VAL A 44 9.20 6.61 -7.87
C VAL A 44 8.71 6.71 -9.31
N GLN A 45 8.03 7.81 -9.69
CA GLN A 45 7.55 8.02 -11.06
C GLN A 45 8.66 8.06 -12.12
N ASN A 46 9.90 8.34 -11.72
CA ASN A 46 11.05 8.44 -12.62
C ASN A 46 11.83 7.12 -12.73
N ILE A 47 11.40 6.04 -12.07
CA ILE A 47 12.02 4.72 -12.14
C ILE A 47 11.43 3.95 -13.32
N SER A 48 12.30 3.35 -14.14
CA SER A 48 11.90 2.60 -15.35
C SER A 48 11.18 1.30 -15.03
N ASP A 49 10.12 0.99 -15.81
CA ASP A 49 9.21 -0.15 -15.70
C ASP A 49 9.87 -1.55 -15.57
N ASN A 50 11.15 -1.69 -15.92
CA ASN A 50 11.87 -2.98 -15.91
C ASN A 50 12.02 -3.62 -14.51
N ASN A 51 11.72 -2.87 -13.46
CA ASN A 51 11.84 -3.28 -12.05
C ASN A 51 10.49 -3.51 -11.36
N GLU A 52 9.37 -3.34 -12.08
CA GLU A 52 8.02 -3.38 -11.50
C GLU A 52 7.60 -4.75 -10.98
N ASP A 53 8.01 -5.85 -11.64
CA ASP A 53 7.51 -7.20 -11.30
C ASP A 53 7.85 -7.64 -9.87
N PHE A 54 9.08 -7.36 -9.42
CA PHE A 54 9.50 -7.71 -8.07
C PHE A 54 8.77 -6.87 -7.02
N CYS A 55 8.74 -5.54 -7.20
CA CYS A 55 8.07 -4.65 -6.27
C CYS A 55 6.54 -4.82 -6.27
N SER A 56 5.95 -5.19 -7.40
CA SER A 56 4.52 -5.54 -7.51
C SER A 56 4.19 -6.77 -6.66
N THR A 57 5.04 -7.79 -6.68
CA THR A 57 4.86 -8.99 -5.83
C THR A 57 4.93 -8.63 -4.35
N GLN A 58 5.88 -7.79 -3.95
CA GLN A 58 6.00 -7.33 -2.55
C GLN A 58 4.80 -6.47 -2.12
N SER A 59 4.29 -5.61 -3.00
CA SER A 59 3.07 -4.82 -2.77
C SER A 59 1.86 -5.73 -2.55
N ALA A 60 1.67 -6.74 -3.40
CA ALA A 60 0.56 -7.68 -3.26
C ALA A 60 0.64 -8.46 -1.93
N PHE A 61 1.85 -8.84 -1.52
CA PHE A 61 2.05 -9.45 -0.21
C PHE A 61 1.70 -8.49 0.94
N ALA A 62 2.19 -7.25 0.89
CA ALA A 62 1.89 -6.22 1.87
C ALA A 62 0.39 -5.93 2.00
N PHE A 63 -0.33 -5.87 0.88
CA PHE A 63 -1.78 -5.73 0.83
C PHE A 63 -2.46 -6.86 1.61
N ASN A 64 -2.14 -8.12 1.28
CA ASN A 64 -2.79 -9.28 1.89
C ASN A 64 -2.55 -9.34 3.41
N ILE A 65 -1.32 -9.09 3.85
CA ILE A 65 -1.02 -9.09 5.29
C ILE A 65 -1.78 -7.98 6.01
N MET A 66 -1.74 -6.75 5.48
CA MET A 66 -2.44 -5.64 6.13
C MET A 66 -3.95 -5.86 6.12
N GLU A 67 -4.52 -6.44 5.06
CA GLU A 67 -5.95 -6.79 5.03
C GLU A 67 -6.30 -7.82 6.11
N MET A 68 -5.50 -8.88 6.27
CA MET A 68 -5.70 -9.86 7.34
C MET A 68 -5.55 -9.23 8.73
N ARG A 69 -4.55 -8.37 8.91
CA ARG A 69 -4.38 -7.59 10.14
C ARG A 69 -5.60 -6.75 10.46
N GLN A 70 -6.14 -5.99 9.50
CA GLN A 70 -7.33 -5.14 9.70
C GLN A 70 -8.63 -5.96 9.89
N LYS A 71 -8.64 -7.24 9.52
CA LYS A 71 -9.69 -8.22 9.84
C LYS A 71 -9.52 -8.87 11.22
N GLY A 72 -8.42 -8.61 11.92
CA GLY A 72 -8.14 -9.16 13.25
C GLY A 72 -7.61 -10.60 13.21
N VAL A 73 -6.99 -11.02 12.11
CA VAL A 73 -6.29 -12.32 12.06
C VAL A 73 -5.06 -12.24 12.97
N GLU A 74 -4.88 -13.24 13.82
CA GLU A 74 -3.79 -13.27 14.80
C GLU A 74 -2.42 -13.45 14.14
N TYR A 75 -1.39 -12.83 14.74
CA TYR A 75 -0.01 -12.93 14.27
C TYR A 75 0.46 -14.39 14.19
N SER A 76 0.15 -15.19 15.21
CA SER A 76 0.55 -16.59 15.28
C SER A 76 0.02 -17.42 14.11
N ASP A 77 -1.21 -17.15 13.68
CA ASP A 77 -1.87 -17.94 12.65
C ASP A 77 -1.21 -17.71 11.29
N ILE A 78 -0.92 -16.45 10.95
CA ILE A 78 -0.22 -16.11 9.72
C ILE A 78 1.24 -16.55 9.78
N TYR A 79 1.91 -16.33 10.90
CA TYR A 79 3.31 -16.75 11.09
C TYR A 79 3.46 -18.26 10.87
N HIS A 80 2.52 -19.07 11.39
CA HIS A 80 2.51 -20.50 11.16
C HIS A 80 2.32 -20.86 9.68
N LEU A 81 1.41 -20.20 8.97
CA LEU A 81 1.22 -20.40 7.53
C LEU A 81 2.48 -20.06 6.72
N MET A 82 3.15 -18.96 7.04
CA MET A 82 4.41 -18.57 6.40
C MET A 82 5.54 -19.56 6.68
N ASN A 83 5.68 -20.01 7.94
CA ASN A 83 6.72 -20.95 8.36
C ASN A 83 6.51 -22.38 7.83
N ILE A 84 5.27 -22.79 7.57
CA ILE A 84 4.99 -24.08 6.89
C ILE A 84 5.50 -24.04 5.45
N ASN A 85 5.33 -22.92 4.75
CA ASN A 85 5.82 -22.73 3.38
C ASN A 85 7.35 -22.60 3.30
N ASP A 86 7.99 -22.03 4.33
CA ASP A 86 9.45 -21.95 4.42
C ASP A 86 10.12 -23.35 4.44
N LYS A 87 9.41 -24.38 4.91
CA LYS A 87 9.97 -25.74 5.01
C LYS A 87 9.76 -26.61 3.76
N SER A 88 8.95 -26.18 2.79
CA SER A 88 8.51 -27.05 1.71
C SER A 88 9.35 -26.96 0.42
N ASP A 89 10.14 -25.90 0.21
CA ASP A 89 11.02 -25.79 -0.97
C ASP A 89 12.05 -24.65 -0.82
N LEU A 90 13.35 -24.91 -0.65
CA LEU A 90 14.36 -23.82 -0.50
C LEU A 90 15.59 -24.00 -1.40
N THR A 91 15.48 -23.44 -2.60
CA THR A 91 16.65 -22.85 -3.29
C THR A 91 17.01 -21.50 -2.63
N THR A 92 18.25 -21.03 -2.76
CA THR A 92 18.72 -19.78 -2.11
C THR A 92 17.86 -18.55 -2.45
N LYS A 93 17.30 -18.49 -3.66
CA LYS A 93 16.37 -17.43 -4.10
C LYS A 93 15.00 -17.47 -3.39
N GLY A 94 14.58 -18.65 -2.92
CA GLY A 94 13.37 -18.82 -2.12
C GLY A 94 13.55 -18.22 -0.71
N MET A 95 14.71 -18.46 -0.09
CA MET A 95 15.05 -17.93 1.23
C MET A 95 15.12 -16.40 1.26
N ASP A 96 15.73 -15.78 0.26
CA ASP A 96 15.85 -14.31 0.19
C ASP A 96 14.49 -13.63 0.03
N LYS A 97 13.58 -14.21 -0.76
CA LYS A 97 12.19 -13.75 -0.87
C LYS A 97 11.45 -13.89 0.45
N LEU A 98 11.67 -14.99 1.17
CA LEU A 98 10.97 -15.28 2.41
C LEU A 98 11.41 -14.36 3.56
N ASN A 99 12.71 -14.02 3.63
CA ASN A 99 13.21 -13.02 4.56
C ASN A 99 12.63 -11.62 4.28
N SER A 100 12.53 -11.22 3.01
CA SER A 100 11.86 -9.97 2.62
C SER A 100 10.40 -9.95 3.08
N TYR A 101 9.65 -11.03 2.86
CA TYR A 101 8.25 -11.13 3.30
C TYR A 101 8.08 -11.17 4.81
N LYS A 102 9.01 -11.79 5.55
CA LYS A 102 8.97 -11.79 7.01
C LYS A 102 9.03 -10.36 7.58
N GLY A 103 9.91 -9.51 7.05
CA GLY A 103 9.98 -8.10 7.46
C GLY A 103 8.69 -7.34 7.17
N VAL A 104 8.08 -7.55 5.99
CA VAL A 104 6.77 -6.95 5.65
C VAL A 104 5.66 -7.43 6.58
N PHE A 105 5.72 -8.70 6.98
CA PHE A 105 4.74 -9.29 7.88
C PHE A 105 4.84 -8.71 9.30
N GLU A 106 6.04 -8.69 9.87
CA GLU A 106 6.28 -8.15 11.21
C GLU A 106 5.89 -6.67 11.28
N GLU A 107 6.34 -5.86 10.31
CA GLU A 107 6.02 -4.44 10.24
C GLU A 107 4.50 -4.18 10.14
N ALA A 108 3.76 -4.99 9.36
CA ALA A 108 2.31 -4.82 9.23
C ALA A 108 1.57 -5.04 10.56
N TYR A 109 2.08 -5.89 11.44
CA TYR A 109 1.46 -6.21 12.73
C TYR A 109 1.75 -5.20 13.83
N ASP A 110 2.73 -4.33 13.63
CA ASP A 110 2.97 -3.16 14.50
C ASP A 110 1.89 -2.07 14.30
N TYR A 111 1.15 -2.11 13.18
CA TYR A 111 0.03 -1.19 12.97
C TYR A 111 -1.20 -1.58 13.79
N PRO A 112 -1.96 -0.59 14.29
CA PRO A 112 -3.21 -0.84 14.98
C PRO A 112 -4.29 -1.38 14.02
N VAL A 113 -5.24 -2.12 14.59
CA VAL A 113 -6.49 -2.44 13.90
C VAL A 113 -7.43 -1.26 14.07
N TYR A 114 -7.87 -0.67 12.97
CA TYR A 114 -8.75 0.49 13.01
C TYR A 114 -10.22 0.08 13.09
N GLU A 115 -11.07 0.90 13.71
CA GLU A 115 -12.50 0.59 13.81
C GLU A 115 -13.28 0.93 12.53
N SER A 116 -13.01 2.08 11.92
CA SER A 116 -13.78 2.54 10.77
C SER A 116 -13.39 1.80 9.49
N LYS A 117 -14.39 1.51 8.65
CA LYS A 117 -14.17 0.92 7.32
C LYS A 117 -13.21 1.75 6.47
N GLU A 118 -13.31 3.07 6.58
CA GLU A 118 -12.43 4.00 5.88
C GLU A 118 -10.98 3.81 6.31
N ASN A 119 -10.68 3.89 7.62
CA ASN A 119 -9.31 3.78 8.11
C ASN A 119 -8.71 2.40 7.82
N LYS A 120 -9.52 1.33 7.87
CA LYS A 120 -9.07 -0.01 7.44
C LYS A 120 -8.64 -0.01 5.97
N GLY A 121 -9.47 0.54 5.09
CA GLY A 121 -9.15 0.63 3.65
C GLY A 121 -7.92 1.51 3.38
N THR A 122 -7.82 2.65 4.06
CA THR A 122 -6.67 3.54 3.99
C THR A 122 -5.40 2.86 4.48
N ALA A 123 -5.44 2.15 5.61
CA ALA A 123 -4.31 1.39 6.14
C ALA A 123 -3.77 0.38 5.13
N THR A 124 -4.66 -0.45 4.56
CA THR A 124 -4.27 -1.45 3.56
C THR A 124 -3.67 -0.81 2.31
N THR A 125 -4.30 0.26 1.81
CA THR A 125 -3.85 0.92 0.57
C THR A 125 -2.54 1.67 0.77
N PHE A 126 -2.44 2.46 1.85
CA PHE A 126 -1.24 3.22 2.14
C PHE A 126 -0.06 2.29 2.45
N TYR A 127 -0.27 1.23 3.22
CA TYR A 127 0.81 0.29 3.51
C TYR A 127 1.33 -0.40 2.23
N MET A 128 0.42 -0.86 1.35
CA MET A 128 0.79 -1.42 0.05
C MET A 128 1.63 -0.44 -0.77
N THR A 129 1.18 0.81 -0.92
CA THR A 129 1.89 1.84 -1.70
C THR A 129 3.24 2.20 -1.06
N TYR A 130 3.29 2.32 0.27
CA TYR A 130 4.52 2.56 1.02
C TYR A 130 5.56 1.46 0.77
N LYS A 131 5.17 0.17 0.83
CA LYS A 131 6.09 -0.94 0.53
C LYS A 131 6.53 -0.95 -0.92
N ASN A 132 5.65 -0.57 -1.85
CA ASN A 132 6.02 -0.40 -3.25
C ASN A 132 7.10 0.67 -3.43
N HIS A 133 6.88 1.86 -2.86
CA HIS A 133 7.81 2.98 -2.94
C HIS A 133 9.16 2.64 -2.29
N GLN A 134 9.15 1.99 -1.12
CA GLN A 134 10.39 1.51 -0.49
C GLN A 134 11.16 0.53 -1.37
N CYS A 135 10.46 -0.43 -1.97
CA CYS A 135 11.08 -1.40 -2.85
C CYS A 135 11.71 -0.70 -4.07
N LEU A 136 10.95 0.12 -4.79
CA LEU A 136 11.43 0.79 -5.99
C LEU A 136 12.62 1.70 -5.71
N LEU A 137 12.61 2.43 -4.57
CA LEU A 137 13.72 3.29 -4.17
C LEU A 137 14.96 2.54 -3.63
N SER A 138 14.88 1.22 -3.45
CA SER A 138 15.98 0.37 -3.01
C SER A 138 16.67 -0.40 -4.15
N LEU A 139 16.16 -0.29 -5.37
CA LEU A 139 16.71 -0.91 -6.60
C LEU A 139 17.73 0.00 -7.28
#